data_AF-A0A3C0W177-F1
#
_entry.id   AF-A0A3C0W177-F1
#
_cell.length_a   1.000
_cell.length_b   1.000
_cell.length_c   1.000
_cell.angle_alpha   90.00
_cell.angle_beta   90.00
_cell.angle_gamma   90.00
#
_symmetry.space_group_name_H-M   'P 1'
#
loop_
_entity.id
_entity.type
_entity.pdbx_description
1 polymer ?
#
loop_
_entity_poly.entity_id
_entity_poly.type
_entity_poly.pdbx_seq_one_letter_code
_entity_poly.pdbx_strand_id
1 'polypeptide(L)' 'MPVRIYEIAKKIGIPSKEVLAKAKELGIANAKVASSTLDKITAEYLEEQIAGKPEPEAPAEEPQAAAEPVIITAP' A
#
# COMPACT_ATOMS: atom_id res chain seq x y z
N MET A 1 -15.22 10.35 12.53
CA MET A 1 -15.75 10.39 11.15
C MET A 1 -14.84 9.57 10.27
N PRO A 2 -15.39 8.68 9.42
CA PRO A 2 -14.62 7.98 8.41
C PRO A 2 -14.06 8.95 7.36
N VAL A 3 -12.82 8.76 6.92
CA VAL A 3 -12.16 9.56 5.87
C VAL A 3 -11.75 8.64 4.73
N ARG A 4 -11.96 9.06 3.48
CA ARG A 4 -11.55 8.24 2.32
C ARG A 4 -10.12 8.54 1.88
N ILE A 5 -9.44 7.54 1.33
CA ILE A 5 -8.08 7.69 0.78
C ILE A 5 -8.01 8.78 -0.29
N TYR A 6 -9.03 8.91 -1.14
CA TYR A 6 -9.13 10.01 -2.11
C TYR A 6 -9.14 11.39 -1.45
N GLU A 7 -9.82 11.53 -0.31
CA GLU A 7 -9.91 12.81 0.42
C GLU A 7 -8.57 13.18 1.06
N ILE A 8 -7.86 12.18 1.61
CA ILE A 8 -6.48 12.32 2.11
C ILE A 8 -5.56 12.79 0.98
N ALA A 9 -5.60 12.09 -0.17
CA ALA A 9 -4.82 12.43 -1.35
C ALA A 9 -5.07 13.87 -1.81
N LYS A 10 -6.33 14.28 -1.89
CA LYS A 10 -6.75 15.63 -2.27
C LYS A 10 -6.28 16.70 -1.27
N LYS A 11 -6.28 16.39 0.03
CA LYS A 11 -5.86 17.30 1.11
C LYS A 11 -4.35 17.56 1.09
N ILE A 12 -3.56 16.51 0.90
CA ILE A 12 -2.08 16.58 0.84
C ILE A 12 -1.61 17.07 -0.54
N GLY A 13 -2.39 16.84 -1.59
CA GLY A 13 -2.06 17.23 -2.96
C GLY A 13 -1.19 16.22 -3.72
N ILE A 14 -1.26 14.94 -3.34
CA ILE A 14 -0.51 13.86 -4.00
C ILE A 14 -1.46 12.84 -4.66
N PRO A 15 -0.98 12.01 -5.61
CA PRO A 15 -1.81 10.99 -6.25
C PRO A 15 -2.33 9.95 -5.24
N SER A 16 -3.59 9.52 -5.39
CA SER A 16 -4.16 8.47 -4.51
C SER A 16 -3.40 7.14 -4.59
N LYS A 17 -2.67 6.89 -5.69
CA LYS A 17 -1.81 5.72 -5.83
C LYS A 17 -0.64 5.72 -4.84
N GLU A 18 -0.06 6.88 -4.57
CA GLU A 18 1.03 7.02 -3.59
C GLU A 18 0.53 6.86 -2.16
N VAL A 19 -0.63 7.45 -1.85
CA VAL A 19 -1.30 7.24 -0.55
C VAL A 19 -1.61 5.75 -0.32
N LEU A 20 -2.08 5.04 -1.35
CA LEU A 20 -2.33 3.59 -1.28
C LEU A 20 -1.04 2.79 -1.08
N ALA A 21 0.06 3.17 -1.74
CA ALA A 21 1.35 2.50 -1.58
C ALA A 21 1.82 2.61 -0.13
N LYS A 22 1.82 3.83 0.44
CA LYS A 22 2.18 4.02 1.85
C LYS A 22 1.24 3.30 2.81
N ALA A 23 -0.06 3.32 2.54
CA ALA A 23 -1.01 2.58 3.38
C ALA A 23 -0.74 1.07 3.39
N LYS A 24 -0.34 0.49 2.25
CA LYS A 24 0.04 -0.92 2.15
C LYS A 24 1.36 -1.21 2.85
N GLU A 25 2.35 -0.35 2.71
CA GLU A 25 3.64 -0.47 3.42
C GLU A 25 3.46 -0.41 4.94
N LEU A 26 2.51 0.40 5.43
CA LEU A 26 2.15 0.50 6.84
C LEU A 26 1.24 -0.65 7.33
N GLY A 27 0.88 -1.61 6.48
CA GLY A 27 0.05 -2.75 6.85
C GLY A 27 -1.45 -2.46 7.00
N ILE A 28 -1.96 -1.38 6.41
CA ILE A 28 -3.37 -0.97 6.50
C ILE A 28 -4.22 -1.82 5.54
N ALA A 29 -4.73 -2.95 6.04
CA ALA A 29 -5.43 -3.97 5.23
C ALA A 29 -6.74 -3.49 4.56
N ASN A 30 -7.40 -2.46 5.11
CA ASN A 30 -8.60 -1.85 4.53
C ASN A 30 -8.31 -0.86 3.40
N ALA A 31 -7.05 -0.46 3.16
CA ALA A 31 -6.64 0.46 2.11
C ALA A 31 -6.46 -0.24 0.74
N LYS A 32 -7.57 -0.72 0.16
CA LYS A 32 -7.54 -1.49 -1.09
C LYS A 32 -7.57 -0.63 -2.35
N VAL A 33 -8.34 0.46 -2.31
CA VAL A 33 -8.65 1.35 -3.45
C VAL A 33 -8.85 2.78 -2.96
N ALA A 34 -8.84 3.77 -3.86
CA ALA A 34 -8.99 5.18 -3.49
C ALA A 34 -10.34 5.51 -2.82
N SER A 35 -11.38 4.71 -3.07
CA SER A 35 -12.67 4.82 -2.38
C SER A 35 -12.71 4.15 -1.01
N SER A 36 -11.62 3.52 -0.57
CA SER A 36 -11.55 2.86 0.74
C SER A 36 -11.61 3.89 1.85
N THR A 37 -12.25 3.48 2.93
CA THR A 37 -12.52 4.31 4.10
C THR A 37 -11.63 3.90 5.26
N LEU A 38 -10.97 4.89 5.87
CA LEU A 38 -10.15 4.77 7.05
C LEU A 38 -10.85 5.45 8.24
N ASP A 39 -10.61 4.96 9.44
CA ASP A 39 -10.97 5.70 10.65
C ASP A 39 -10.08 6.95 10.78
N LYS A 40 -10.52 7.90 11.61
CA LYS A 40 -9.86 9.19 11.73
C LYS A 40 -8.41 9.06 12.22
N ILE A 41 -8.14 8.14 13.15
CA ILE A 41 -6.82 7.96 13.74
C ILE A 41 -5.85 7.42 12.70
N THR A 42 -6.27 6.39 11.96
CA THR A 42 -5.48 5.83 10.86
C THR A 42 -5.27 6.82 9.72
N ALA A 43 -6.27 7.65 9.41
CA ALA A 43 -6.16 8.68 8.39
C ALA A 43 -5.14 9.77 8.77
N GLU A 44 -5.18 10.27 10.01
CA GLU A 44 -4.20 11.25 10.51
C GLU A 44 -2.79 10.67 10.53
N TYR A 45 -2.62 9.43 11.00
CA TYR A 45 -1.33 8.75 10.97
C TYR A 45 -0.77 8.61 9.54
N LEU A 46 -1.61 8.22 8.58
CA LEU A 46 -1.19 8.12 7.17
C LEU A 46 -0.81 9.49 6.59
N GLU A 47 -1.53 10.55 6.94
CA GLU A 47 -1.18 11.92 6.56
C GLU A 47 0.19 12.33 7.09
N GLU A 48 0.47 12.04 8.37
CA GLU A 48 1.76 12.34 9.01
C GLU A 48 2.92 11.54 8.39
N GLN A 49 2.72 10.26 8.07
CA GLN A 49 3.74 9.42 7.43
C GLN A 49 4.05 9.82 5.98
N ILE A 50 3.11 10.50 5.31
CA ILE A 50 3.29 11.01 3.95
C ILE A 50 3.92 12.41 3.96
N ALA A 51 3.53 13.26 4.91
CA ALA A 51 4.04 14.63 5.04
C ALA A 51 5.40 14.68 5.74
N GLY A 52 5.64 13.79 6.71
CA GLY A 52 6.96 13.49 7.25
C GLY A 52 7.76 12.70 6.22
N LYS A 53 9.00 13.09 5.96
CA LYS A 53 9.85 12.43 4.95
C LYS A 53 9.76 10.91 5.09
N PRO A 54 9.43 10.17 4.02
CA PRO A 54 9.40 8.73 4.06
C PRO A 54 10.83 8.26 4.33
N GLU A 55 11.07 7.66 5.49
CA GLU A 55 12.28 6.87 5.66
C GLU A 55 12.12 5.66 4.71
N PRO A 56 13.00 5.51 3.72
CA PRO A 56 12.83 4.52 2.69
C PRO A 56 13.33 3.18 3.22
N GLU A 57 12.42 2.35 3.71
CA GLU A 57 12.66 0.91 3.75
C GLU A 57 11.65 0.23 2.83
N ALA A 58 12.07 0.10 1.58
CA ALA A 58 11.62 -0.92 0.65
C ALA A 58 12.85 -1.85 0.46
N PRO A 59 12.69 -3.16 0.17
CA PRO A 59 11.76 -3.63 -0.84
C PRO A 59 10.85 -4.81 -0.45
N ALA A 60 9.70 -4.79 -1.12
CA ALA A 60 8.80 -5.91 -1.33
C ALA A 60 9.56 -7.22 -1.62
N GLU A 61 9.31 -8.22 -0.78
CA GLU A 61 9.50 -9.62 -1.12
C GLU A 61 8.41 -9.98 -2.13
N GLU A 62 8.77 -10.03 -3.41
CA GLU A 62 7.96 -10.67 -4.44
C GLU A 62 7.92 -12.18 -4.13
N PRO A 63 6.76 -12.82 -3.90
CA PRO A 63 6.68 -14.26 -4.03
C PRO A 63 6.66 -14.54 -5.54
N GLN A 64 7.85 -14.70 -6.12
CA GLN A 64 7.97 -15.23 -7.47
C GLN A 64 7.58 -16.71 -7.44
N ALA A 65 6.28 -16.96 -7.58
CA ALA A 65 5.77 -18.23 -8.05
C ALA A 65 6.27 -18.42 -9.49
N ALA A 66 7.24 -19.31 -9.67
CA ALA A 66 7.53 -19.94 -10.95
C ALA A 66 7.57 -21.46 -10.70
N ALA A 67 6.44 -22.08 -10.99
CA ALA A 67 6.34 -23.52 -11.19
C ALA A 67 7.08 -23.93 -12.48
N GLU A 68 7.28 -25.25 -12.59
CA GLU A 68 7.53 -26.08 -13.79
C GLU A 68 8.93 -26.69 -13.93
N PRO A 69 9.07 -27.91 -14.51
CA PRO A 69 8.36 -29.14 -14.13
C PRO A 69 9.29 -30.36 -14.02
N VAL A 70 8.85 -31.39 -13.29
CA VAL A 70 9.29 -32.79 -13.47
C VAL A 70 8.96 -33.20 -14.90
N ILE A 71 9.91 -33.67 -15.72
CA ILE A 71 10.08 -35.01 -16.37
C ILE A 71 11.19 -34.91 -17.45
N ILE A 72 12.29 -35.66 -17.29
CA ILE A 72 12.99 -36.26 -18.44
C ILE A 72 13.32 -37.70 -18.05
N THR A 73 12.66 -38.62 -18.75
CA THR A 73 12.84 -40.07 -18.73
C THR A 73 14.13 -40.48 -19.41
N ALA A 74 14.63 -41.65 -19.01
CA ALA A 74 15.85 -42.32 -19.43
C ALA A 74 15.97 -42.63 -20.94
N PRO A 75 17.18 -43.00 -21.39
CA PRO A 75 17.39 -44.13 -22.29
C PRO A 75 17.95 -45.37 -21.57
#